data_AF-A0A7V1LTB7-F1
#
_entry.id   AF-A0A7V1LTB7-F1
#
_cell.length_a   1.000
_cell.length_b   1.000
_cell.length_c   1.000
_cell.angle_alpha   90.00
_cell.angle_beta   90.00
_cell.angle_gamma   90.00
#
_symmetry.space_group_name_H-M   'P 1'
#
loop_
_entity.id
_entity.type
_entity.pdbx_description
1 polymer ?
#
loop_
_entity_poly.entity_id
_entity_poly.type
_entity_poly.pdbx_seq_one_letter_code
_entity_poly.pdbx_strand_id
1 'polypeptide(L)'
;MESKEEKLKEIIKNEVFVTKNDAQIISKFKTESSWLFDFRKILLDPRHIDLITEIFWDKYKDKYPFQVCGLEVAAVPLVSAIVMKSVQKGKPVNGFFIRKSRKKDGLLKMIEGKVTNDNIIIVDDLINSGKTITRQLAVIDRIEKKITDVFTITHFRELDYYYFLKERDIVLHSVFPITAFGLEFKRKNPKKFTGNIFKTKWYFKSQKPSYFYVVPKSTPALDLDKVYFGSDNGNFWALNQEDGSVAWKYKIGLHPKGKSIFSSPTLFEQTVYFGSYDGNVYALDTQTGKKKWMFMEADWVGSSPALAPDINTLFIGLEFGLINKKGGIVALDMKTGEKKWEHITSKYTHCSPLYIPSKKIVIIGSNDSFVYAYNAKSGKLLWKLQTEGEIKASFAFDEKRNVIIFGSFDGRIYIINVKTGEIIHTHQTEFGIYSTPEIYKDTVYFTSLDKR
;
A
#
# COMPACT_ATOMS: atom_id res chain seq x y z
N MET A 1 12.14 37.52 34.44
CA MET A 1 12.47 37.19 33.04
C MET A 1 11.47 36.13 32.60
N GLU A 2 10.74 36.38 31.52
CA GLU A 2 9.79 35.41 30.96
C GLU A 2 10.51 34.13 30.52
N SER A 3 9.94 32.96 30.80
CA SER A 3 10.54 31.67 30.45
C SER A 3 10.58 31.48 28.93
N LYS A 4 11.49 30.63 28.42
CA LYS A 4 11.58 30.32 26.98
C LYS A 4 10.24 29.76 26.45
N GLU A 5 9.57 28.95 27.27
CA GLU A 5 8.28 28.35 26.93
C GLU A 5 7.16 29.42 26.86
N GLU A 6 7.06 30.34 27.82
CA GLU A 6 6.02 31.39 27.75
C GLU A 6 6.21 32.30 26.53
N LYS A 7 7.46 32.65 26.20
CA LYS A 7 7.77 33.37 24.95
C LYS A 7 7.29 32.61 23.70
N LEU A 8 7.57 31.30 23.65
CA LEU A 8 7.17 30.46 22.53
C LEU A 8 5.63 30.35 22.44
N LYS A 9 4.95 30.27 23.59
CA LYS A 9 3.49 30.21 23.65
C LYS A 9 2.84 31.46 23.05
N GLU A 10 3.33 32.65 23.39
CA GLU A 10 2.85 33.91 22.82
C GLU A 10 3.13 34.00 21.31
N ILE A 11 4.30 33.56 20.85
CA ILE A 11 4.61 33.47 19.40
C ILE A 11 3.62 32.54 18.68
N ILE A 12 3.35 31.35 19.25
CA ILE A 12 2.40 30.39 18.64
C ILE A 12 1.00 31.01 18.55
N LYS A 13 0.55 31.67 19.61
CA LYS A 13 -0.77 32.31 19.66
C LYS A 13 -0.93 33.39 18.59
N ASN A 14 0.12 34.19 18.36
CA ASN A 14 0.07 35.35 17.47
C ASN A 14 0.38 35.03 16.00
N GLU A 15 1.24 34.05 15.73
CA GLU A 15 1.76 33.79 14.37
C GLU A 15 1.36 32.43 13.79
N VAL A 16 1.18 31.42 14.63
CA VAL A 16 0.92 30.03 14.19
C VAL A 16 -0.57 29.70 14.20
N PHE A 17 -1.30 30.17 15.20
CA PHE A 17 -2.73 29.90 15.32
C PHE A 17 -3.52 30.79 14.35
N VAL A 18 -4.17 30.17 13.36
CA VAL A 18 -4.95 30.87 12.33
C VAL A 18 -6.42 30.46 12.47
N THR A 19 -7.31 31.44 12.52
CA THR A 19 -8.77 31.25 12.61
C THR A 19 -9.45 31.62 11.29
N LYS A 20 -10.74 31.30 11.15
CA LYS A 20 -11.57 31.74 10.00
C LYS A 20 -11.60 33.25 9.79
N ASN A 21 -11.37 34.04 10.84
CA ASN A 21 -11.35 35.50 10.74
C ASN A 21 -10.04 35.99 10.10
N ASP A 22 -8.98 35.19 10.15
CA ASP A 22 -7.65 35.57 9.69
C ASP A 22 -7.40 35.14 8.24
N ALA A 23 -7.97 34.02 7.81
CA ALA A 23 -7.83 33.50 6.45
C ALA A 23 -8.94 32.49 6.06
N GLN A 24 -9.15 32.30 4.76
CA GLN A 24 -10.00 31.21 4.26
C GLN A 24 -9.31 29.85 4.53
N ILE A 25 -9.92 29.02 5.39
CA ILE A 25 -9.41 27.69 5.72
C ILE A 25 -10.18 26.62 4.96
N ILE A 26 -9.56 26.08 3.90
CA ILE A 26 -10.11 24.98 3.12
C ILE A 26 -9.62 23.65 3.72
N SER A 27 -10.53 22.86 4.30
CA SER A 27 -10.18 21.52 4.75
C SER A 27 -10.24 20.49 3.61
N LYS A 28 -9.52 19.38 3.79
CA LYS A 28 -9.52 18.23 2.86
C LYS A 28 -10.93 17.68 2.56
N PHE A 29 -11.91 17.94 3.42
CA PHE A 29 -13.28 17.44 3.27
C PHE A 29 -14.26 18.45 2.68
N LYS A 30 -13.78 19.59 2.14
CA LYS A 30 -14.61 20.75 1.77
C LYS A 30 -15.53 21.26 2.90
N THR A 31 -15.25 20.86 4.13
CA THR A 31 -15.86 21.44 5.33
C THR A 31 -15.01 22.63 5.75
N GLU A 32 -15.63 23.75 6.10
CA GLU A 32 -14.89 24.87 6.65
C GLU A 32 -14.33 24.48 8.03
N SER A 33 -13.00 24.32 8.14
CA SER A 33 -12.37 24.21 9.46
C SER A 33 -12.39 25.58 10.13
N SER A 34 -12.67 25.65 11.43
CA SER A 34 -12.70 26.93 12.17
C SER A 34 -11.31 27.49 12.48
N TRP A 35 -10.27 26.66 12.41
CA TRP A 35 -8.90 27.02 12.74
C TRP A 35 -7.88 26.02 12.18
N LEU A 36 -6.59 26.41 12.18
CA LEU A 36 -5.42 25.58 11.90
C LEU A 36 -4.17 26.11 12.66
N PHE A 37 -3.18 25.24 12.88
CA PHE A 37 -1.82 25.66 13.28
C PHE A 37 -0.90 25.62 12.05
N ASP A 38 -0.28 26.75 11.70
CA ASP A 38 0.69 26.85 10.61
C ASP A 38 2.10 27.15 11.14
N PHE A 39 2.80 26.09 11.56
CA PHE A 39 4.15 26.22 12.12
C PHE A 39 5.20 26.64 11.08
N ARG A 40 4.90 26.61 9.77
CA ARG A 40 5.86 26.95 8.72
C ARG A 40 6.38 28.38 8.87
N LYS A 41 5.54 29.30 9.36
CA LYS A 41 5.93 30.70 9.62
C LYS A 41 7.07 30.80 10.63
N ILE A 42 6.97 30.06 11.73
CA ILE A 42 7.94 30.18 12.83
C ILE A 42 9.12 29.21 12.70
N LEU A 43 8.95 28.07 12.01
CA LEU A 43 10.03 27.13 11.74
C LEU A 43 11.03 27.65 10.69
N LEU A 44 10.67 28.69 9.93
CA LEU A 44 11.56 29.33 8.97
C LEU A 44 12.03 30.73 9.42
N ASP A 45 11.60 31.22 10.59
CA ASP A 45 12.18 32.41 11.23
C ASP A 45 13.35 31.99 12.11
N PRO A 46 14.56 32.54 11.91
CA PRO A 46 15.76 32.12 12.63
C PRO A 46 15.67 32.37 14.14
N ARG A 47 14.94 33.38 14.61
CA ARG A 47 14.82 33.69 16.05
C ARG A 47 13.85 32.72 16.72
N HIS A 48 12.73 32.42 16.05
CA HIS A 48 11.71 31.53 16.60
C HIS A 48 12.19 30.07 16.62
N ILE A 49 12.83 29.60 15.55
CA ILE A 49 13.37 28.23 15.53
C ILE A 49 14.56 28.06 16.49
N ASP A 50 15.35 29.11 16.73
CA ASP A 50 16.41 29.08 17.74
C ASP A 50 15.83 28.91 19.15
N LEU A 51 14.76 29.63 19.47
CA LEU A 51 14.04 29.49 20.75
C LEU A 51 13.51 28.07 20.95
N ILE A 52 12.85 27.49 19.94
CA ILE A 52 12.36 26.11 19.98
C ILE A 52 13.52 25.12 20.21
N THR A 53 14.64 25.36 19.53
CA THR A 53 15.83 24.50 19.63
C THR A 53 16.50 24.61 21.00
N GLU A 54 16.51 25.78 21.61
CA GLU A 54 16.97 25.97 22.99
C GLU A 54 16.11 25.20 23.99
N ILE A 55 14.78 25.21 23.83
CA ILE A 55 13.85 24.42 24.66
C ILE A 55 14.13 22.92 24.49
N PHE A 56 14.33 22.46 23.25
CA PHE A 56 14.72 21.07 22.97
C PHE A 56 16.03 20.70 23.70
N TRP A 57 17.07 21.54 23.61
CA TRP A 57 18.35 21.25 24.23
C TRP A 57 18.33 21.29 25.75
N ASP A 58 17.56 22.21 26.36
CA ASP A 58 17.36 22.24 27.80
C ASP A 58 16.78 20.91 28.30
N LYS A 59 15.93 20.26 27.48
CA LYS A 59 15.33 18.96 27.79
C LYS A 59 16.26 17.76 27.58
N TYR A 60 17.07 17.77 26.53
CA TYR A 60 17.77 16.57 26.06
C TYR A 60 19.30 16.58 26.23
N LYS A 61 19.90 17.68 26.69
CA LYS A 61 21.36 17.79 26.88
C LYS A 61 21.98 16.65 27.71
N ASP A 62 21.22 16.10 28.66
CA ASP A 62 21.66 15.04 29.58
C ASP A 62 21.38 13.63 29.05
N LYS A 63 20.67 13.51 27.91
CA LYS A 63 20.46 12.24 27.18
C LYS A 63 21.50 12.01 26.07
N TYR A 64 22.48 12.91 25.92
CA TYR A 64 23.55 12.76 24.93
C TYR A 64 24.44 11.54 25.25
N PRO A 65 24.86 10.71 24.27
CA PRO A 65 24.67 10.88 22.83
C PRO A 65 23.29 10.40 22.31
N PHE A 66 22.75 11.16 21.35
CA PHE A 66 21.53 10.82 20.61
C PHE A 66 21.62 11.33 19.18
N GLN A 67 20.72 10.86 18.33
CA GLN A 67 20.46 11.38 16.99
C GLN A 67 18.99 11.79 16.86
N VAL A 68 18.70 12.71 15.96
CA VAL A 68 17.35 13.23 15.74
C VAL A 68 16.77 12.77 14.40
N CYS A 69 15.49 12.38 14.43
CA CYS A 69 14.75 11.90 13.27
C CYS A 69 13.54 12.79 12.99
N GLY A 70 13.55 13.50 11.87
CA GLY A 70 12.40 14.27 11.41
C GLY A 70 11.35 13.40 10.71
N LEU A 71 10.08 13.71 10.93
CA LEU A 71 8.96 13.08 10.22
C LEU A 71 8.59 13.91 8.98
N GLU A 72 8.66 13.27 7.80
CA GLU A 72 8.34 13.92 6.53
C GLU A 72 9.21 15.19 6.27
N VAL A 73 8.88 15.96 5.24
CA VAL A 73 9.65 17.15 4.85
C VAL A 73 9.37 18.32 5.80
N ALA A 74 8.21 18.34 6.47
CA ALA A 74 7.82 19.41 7.37
C ALA A 74 8.73 19.53 8.60
N ALA A 75 9.29 18.42 9.08
CA ALA A 75 10.21 18.41 10.22
C ALA A 75 11.65 18.82 9.86
N VAL A 76 11.99 18.97 8.57
CA VAL A 76 13.37 19.24 8.12
C VAL A 76 13.96 20.52 8.76
N PRO A 77 13.24 21.67 8.80
CA PRO A 77 13.78 22.87 9.45
C PRO A 77 14.16 22.62 10.91
N LEU A 78 13.28 21.95 11.67
CA LEU A 78 13.51 21.65 13.08
C LEU A 78 14.71 20.72 13.29
N VAL A 79 14.83 19.65 12.48
CA VAL A 79 16.00 18.76 12.50
C VAL A 79 17.28 19.54 12.22
N SER A 80 17.29 20.36 11.16
CA SER A 80 18.45 21.15 10.77
C SER A 80 18.88 22.12 11.87
N ALA A 81 17.94 22.83 12.49
CA ALA A 81 18.24 23.75 13.59
C ALA A 81 18.83 23.04 14.81
N ILE A 82 18.26 21.89 15.21
CA ILE A 82 18.78 21.09 16.33
C ILE A 82 20.21 20.63 16.05
N VAL A 83 20.48 20.11 14.84
CA VAL A 83 21.81 19.65 14.44
C VAL A 83 22.81 20.81 14.40
N MET A 84 22.44 21.98 13.87
CA MET A 84 23.33 23.14 13.85
C MET A 84 23.64 23.64 15.26
N LYS A 85 22.63 23.74 16.13
CA LYS A 85 22.82 24.15 17.54
C LYS A 85 23.70 23.16 18.31
N SER A 86 23.62 21.87 17.98
CA SER A 86 24.42 20.83 18.63
C SER A 86 25.93 21.07 18.53
N VAL A 87 26.38 21.61 17.38
CA VAL A 87 27.78 21.97 17.14
C VAL A 87 28.19 23.13 18.02
N GLN A 88 27.34 24.17 18.11
CA GLN A 88 27.58 25.33 18.98
C GLN A 88 27.66 24.95 20.47
N LYS A 89 26.88 23.94 20.88
CA LYS A 89 26.90 23.43 22.26
C LYS A 89 28.02 22.40 22.53
N GLY A 90 28.92 22.15 21.57
CA GLY A 90 30.02 21.19 21.71
C GLY A 90 29.60 19.72 21.81
N LYS A 91 28.36 19.40 21.45
CA LYS A 91 27.75 18.06 21.51
C LYS A 91 27.12 17.72 20.14
N PRO A 92 27.92 17.50 19.09
CA PRO A 92 27.40 17.29 17.74
C PRO A 92 26.45 16.08 17.69
N VAL A 93 25.24 16.27 17.16
CA VAL A 93 24.25 15.21 16.97
C VAL A 93 23.99 14.97 15.49
N ASN A 94 23.74 13.71 15.13
CA ASN A 94 23.38 13.33 13.78
C ASN A 94 21.88 13.58 13.54
N GLY A 95 21.54 14.07 12.36
CA GLY A 95 20.15 14.26 11.93
C GLY A 95 19.83 13.46 10.66
N PHE A 96 18.64 12.88 10.62
CA PHE A 96 18.09 12.26 9.42
C PHE A 96 16.57 12.48 9.38
N PHE A 97 15.93 12.20 8.25
CA PHE A 97 14.47 12.24 8.16
C PHE A 97 13.93 11.05 7.38
N ILE A 98 12.69 10.68 7.68
CA ILE A 98 12.01 9.59 6.99
C ILE A 98 10.90 10.15 6.11
N ARG A 99 11.01 9.88 4.81
CA ARG A 99 10.06 10.29 3.78
C ARG A 99 8.70 9.60 3.93
N LYS A 100 7.65 10.36 3.63
CA LYS A 100 6.28 9.83 3.49
C LYS A 100 6.15 8.74 2.43
N SER A 101 6.91 8.89 1.35
CA SER A 101 7.02 7.92 0.26
C SER A 101 8.47 7.81 -0.19
N ARG A 102 8.88 6.63 -0.64
CA ARG A 102 10.19 6.45 -1.28
C ARG A 102 10.36 7.45 -2.42
N LYS A 103 11.58 7.92 -2.65
CA LYS A 103 11.92 8.53 -3.95
C LYS A 103 11.53 7.55 -5.06
N LYS A 104 11.13 8.08 -6.22
CA LYS A 104 10.85 7.25 -7.41
C LYS A 104 12.13 6.95 -8.18
N ASP A 105 13.22 7.60 -7.80
CA ASP A 105 14.54 7.66 -8.43
C ASP A 105 15.67 7.58 -7.37
N GLY A 106 16.89 7.24 -7.79
CA GLY A 106 18.05 7.10 -6.89
C GLY A 106 18.04 5.82 -6.04
N LEU A 107 18.50 5.90 -4.78
CA LEU A 107 18.63 4.73 -3.89
C LEU A 107 17.28 4.24 -3.33
N LEU A 108 16.18 4.94 -3.61
CA LEU A 108 14.80 4.57 -3.23
C LEU A 108 14.64 4.31 -1.73
N LYS A 109 15.53 4.93 -0.93
CA LYS A 109 15.51 4.86 0.53
C LYS A 109 14.35 5.70 1.05
N MET A 110 13.76 5.24 2.14
CA MET A 110 12.83 6.08 2.91
C MET A 110 13.57 7.02 3.86
N ILE A 111 14.78 6.65 4.27
CA ILE A 111 15.64 7.44 5.15
C ILE A 111 16.59 8.28 4.32
N GLU A 112 16.63 9.57 4.61
CA GLU A 112 17.55 10.55 4.07
C GLU A 112 18.49 11.01 5.18
N GLY A 113 19.80 10.92 4.96
CA GLY A 113 20.82 11.05 5.99
C GLY A 113 21.43 9.69 6.39
N LYS A 114 22.45 9.73 7.25
CA LYS A 114 23.08 8.53 7.83
C LYS A 114 22.38 8.21 9.15
N VAL A 115 22.13 6.95 9.46
CA VAL A 115 21.61 6.54 10.78
C VAL A 115 22.78 5.97 11.58
N THR A 116 23.02 6.48 12.79
CA THR A 116 24.07 6.01 13.70
C THR A 116 23.54 4.92 14.64
N ASN A 117 24.36 4.49 15.60
CA ASN A 117 23.95 3.57 16.67
C ASN A 117 23.36 4.29 17.89
N ASP A 118 23.36 5.62 17.88
CA ASP A 118 22.85 6.41 19.00
C ASP A 118 21.32 6.30 19.10
N ASN A 119 20.79 6.53 20.30
CA ASN A 119 19.36 6.56 20.55
C ASN A 119 18.67 7.60 19.65
N ILE A 120 17.51 7.25 19.13
CA ILE A 120 16.75 8.13 18.23
C ILE A 120 15.69 8.90 19.02
N ILE A 121 15.71 10.22 18.86
CA ILE A 121 14.64 11.12 19.27
C ILE A 121 13.89 11.56 18.01
N ILE A 122 12.60 11.20 17.93
CA ILE A 122 11.74 11.70 16.85
C ILE A 122 11.39 13.15 17.15
N VAL A 123 11.46 14.01 16.14
CA VAL A 123 11.07 15.43 16.26
C VAL A 123 10.02 15.77 15.21
N ASP A 124 8.97 16.47 15.62
CA ASP A 124 7.95 17.00 14.72
C ASP A 124 7.32 18.29 15.30
N ASP A 125 6.69 19.10 14.46
CA ASP A 125 6.05 20.35 14.91
C ASP A 125 4.82 20.07 15.77
N LEU A 126 3.98 19.13 15.35
CA LEU A 126 2.77 18.74 16.07
C LEU A 126 2.45 17.25 15.98
N ILE A 127 1.70 16.75 16.96
CA ILE A 127 1.13 15.40 16.94
C ILE A 127 -0.39 15.43 17.11
N ASN A 128 -1.11 14.82 16.16
CA ASN A 128 -2.55 14.60 16.29
C ASN A 128 -2.87 13.15 16.66
N SER A 129 -3.07 12.28 15.67
CA SER A 129 -3.47 10.89 15.92
C SER A 129 -2.32 9.94 16.19
N GLY A 130 -1.07 10.38 15.99
CA GLY A 130 0.12 9.53 16.09
C GLY A 130 0.33 8.58 14.90
N LYS A 131 -0.59 8.48 13.93
CA LYS A 131 -0.50 7.55 12.79
C LYS A 131 0.81 7.68 11.98
N THR A 132 1.31 8.89 11.81
CA THR A 132 2.60 9.13 11.13
C THR A 132 3.73 8.49 11.94
N ILE A 133 3.80 8.74 13.25
CA ILE A 133 4.80 8.12 14.14
C ILE A 133 4.70 6.59 14.09
N THR A 134 3.50 6.00 14.18
CA THR A 134 3.34 4.53 14.10
C THR A 134 3.89 3.94 12.80
N ARG A 135 3.66 4.62 11.67
CA ARG A 135 4.22 4.19 10.36
C ARG A 135 5.75 4.28 10.35
N GLN A 136 6.29 5.34 10.95
CA GLN A 136 7.72 5.64 11.00
C GLN A 136 8.47 4.68 11.92
N LEU A 137 7.87 4.30 13.06
CA LEU A 137 8.35 3.26 13.96
C LEU A 137 8.62 1.95 13.19
N ALA A 138 7.71 1.53 12.31
CA ALA A 138 7.89 0.34 11.48
C ALA A 138 9.04 0.46 10.47
N VAL A 139 9.46 1.67 10.08
CA VAL A 139 10.63 1.89 9.22
C VAL A 139 11.92 1.72 10.01
N ILE A 140 11.93 2.22 11.23
CA ILE A 140 13.06 2.17 12.14
C ILE A 140 13.26 0.75 12.71
N ASP A 141 12.17 0.04 13.00
CA ASP A 141 12.21 -1.38 13.41
C ASP A 141 12.94 -2.24 12.35
N ARG A 142 12.78 -1.93 11.05
CA ARG A 142 13.43 -2.66 9.93
C ARG A 142 14.94 -2.45 9.82
N ILE A 143 15.46 -1.41 10.46
CA ILE A 143 16.91 -1.15 10.53
C ILE A 143 17.45 -1.41 11.95
N GLU A 144 16.63 -2.05 12.80
CA GLU A 144 17.00 -2.52 14.13
C GLU A 144 17.57 -1.40 15.02
N LYS A 145 16.96 -0.21 14.95
CA LYS A 145 17.34 0.93 15.81
C LYS A 145 16.28 1.20 16.87
N LYS A 146 16.74 1.72 18.00
CA LYS A 146 15.90 2.05 19.15
C LYS A 146 15.50 3.52 19.13
N ILE A 147 14.20 3.77 19.28
CA ILE A 147 13.66 5.10 19.58
C ILE A 147 13.40 5.16 21.08
N THR A 148 13.79 6.26 21.71
CA THR A 148 13.58 6.47 23.16
C THR A 148 12.56 7.55 23.43
N ASP A 149 12.45 8.53 22.51
CA ASP A 149 11.71 9.74 22.75
C ASP A 149 11.04 10.28 21.48
N VAL A 150 9.92 10.97 21.68
CA VAL A 150 9.27 11.85 20.70
C VAL A 150 9.22 13.24 21.30
N PHE A 151 9.76 14.24 20.60
CA PHE A 151 9.62 15.64 20.93
C PHE A 151 8.67 16.31 19.93
N THR A 152 7.75 17.12 20.45
CA THR A 152 6.85 17.93 19.63
C THR A 152 6.50 19.26 20.28
N ILE A 153 6.25 20.28 19.47
CA ILE A 153 5.86 21.60 20.00
C ILE A 153 4.44 21.52 20.57
N THR A 154 3.52 20.84 19.87
CA THR A 154 2.11 20.78 20.30
C THR A 154 1.43 19.44 20.06
N HIS A 155 0.55 19.03 20.97
CA HIS A 155 -0.24 17.80 20.85
C HIS A 155 -1.74 18.06 20.99
N PHE A 156 -2.54 17.33 20.19
CA PHE A 156 -3.99 17.58 20.07
C PHE A 156 -4.85 16.79 21.05
N ARG A 157 -4.33 15.73 21.65
CA ARG A 157 -5.09 14.76 22.45
C ARG A 157 -4.38 14.53 23.77
N GLU A 158 -5.11 14.18 24.82
CA GLU A 158 -4.50 13.82 26.12
C GLU A 158 -3.38 12.79 25.99
N LEU A 159 -2.35 12.88 26.84
CA LEU A 159 -1.16 12.02 26.76
C LEU A 159 -1.48 10.52 26.78
N ASP A 160 -2.50 10.10 27.53
CA ASP A 160 -2.97 8.70 27.59
C ASP A 160 -3.46 8.16 26.24
N TYR A 161 -3.86 9.04 25.30
CA TYR A 161 -4.22 8.62 23.95
C TYR A 161 -3.03 8.01 23.20
N TYR A 162 -1.80 8.40 23.51
CA TYR A 162 -0.58 7.92 22.87
C TYR A 162 0.02 6.67 23.56
N TYR A 163 -0.84 5.81 24.12
CA TYR A 163 -0.45 4.57 24.82
C TYR A 163 0.54 3.69 24.03
N PHE A 164 0.46 3.67 22.70
CA PHE A 164 1.35 2.89 21.83
C PHE A 164 2.83 3.32 21.90
N LEU A 165 3.12 4.55 22.37
CA LEU A 165 4.48 4.98 22.69
C LEU A 165 4.94 4.37 24.01
N LYS A 166 4.06 4.41 25.03
CA LYS A 166 4.31 3.81 26.35
C LYS A 166 4.52 2.30 26.26
N GLU A 167 3.75 1.58 25.45
CA GLU A 167 3.92 0.14 25.18
C GLU A 167 5.28 -0.21 24.55
N ARG A 168 5.98 0.78 23.98
CA ARG A 168 7.30 0.65 23.36
C ARG A 168 8.42 1.29 24.19
N ASP A 169 8.14 1.68 25.44
CA ASP A 169 9.04 2.44 26.30
C ASP A 169 9.55 3.75 25.67
N ILE A 170 8.69 4.39 24.86
CA ILE A 170 8.98 5.67 24.20
C ILE A 170 8.29 6.80 24.97
N VAL A 171 9.06 7.81 25.36
CA VAL A 171 8.55 8.97 26.10
C VAL A 171 8.10 10.07 25.13
N LEU A 172 6.85 10.53 25.26
CA LEU A 172 6.37 11.70 24.55
C LEU A 172 6.63 12.96 25.37
N HIS A 173 7.45 13.86 24.83
CA HIS A 173 7.65 15.21 25.34
C HIS A 173 6.97 16.21 24.40
N SER A 174 5.91 16.84 24.89
CA SER A 174 5.24 17.94 24.20
C SER A 174 5.39 19.23 24.98
N VAL A 175 5.68 20.34 24.31
CA VAL A 175 5.79 21.65 24.96
C VAL A 175 4.41 22.15 25.40
N PHE A 176 3.39 22.10 24.53
CA PHE A 176 2.04 22.55 24.85
C PHE A 176 0.94 21.56 24.42
N PRO A 177 -0.12 21.37 25.23
CA PRO A 177 -1.39 20.86 24.72
C PRO A 177 -2.11 21.94 23.90
N ILE A 178 -2.97 21.57 22.96
CA ILE A 178 -3.80 22.55 22.23
C ILE A 178 -4.73 23.35 23.16
N THR A 179 -5.05 22.81 24.35
CA THR A 179 -5.84 23.51 25.38
C THR A 179 -5.14 24.76 25.91
N ALA A 180 -3.81 24.85 25.80
CA ALA A 180 -3.06 26.06 26.12
C ALA A 180 -3.41 27.24 25.20
N PHE A 181 -4.07 26.98 24.06
CA PHE A 181 -4.51 27.96 23.07
C PHE A 181 -6.05 28.08 23.01
N GLY A 182 -6.76 27.64 24.05
CA GLY A 182 -8.23 27.76 24.14
C GLY A 182 -9.01 26.79 23.26
N LEU A 183 -8.38 25.72 22.79
CA LEU A 183 -9.00 24.70 21.95
C LEU A 183 -9.34 23.45 22.74
N GLU A 184 -10.52 22.88 22.48
CA GLU A 184 -10.92 21.58 23.00
C GLU A 184 -10.97 20.53 21.89
N PHE A 185 -10.36 19.38 22.15
CA PHE A 185 -10.52 18.22 21.27
C PHE A 185 -11.82 17.50 21.61
N LYS A 186 -12.87 17.67 20.79
CA LYS A 186 -14.09 16.86 20.92
C LYS A 186 -13.76 15.39 20.72
N ARG A 187 -13.79 14.63 21.81
CA ARG A 187 -13.53 13.19 21.87
C ARG A 187 -14.53 12.46 20.96
N LYS A 188 -14.12 12.12 19.73
CA LYS A 188 -14.69 10.91 19.11
C LYS A 188 -14.12 9.76 19.93
N ASN A 189 -15.00 8.98 20.59
CA ASN A 189 -14.60 7.83 21.40
C ASN A 189 -13.43 7.13 20.72
N PRO A 190 -12.27 6.99 21.39
CA PRO A 190 -11.16 6.29 20.80
C PRO A 190 -11.69 4.90 20.47
N LYS A 191 -11.78 4.56 19.18
CA LYS A 191 -11.69 3.15 18.82
C LYS A 191 -10.39 2.73 19.47
N LYS A 192 -10.46 1.93 20.55
CA LYS A 192 -9.29 1.21 21.05
C LYS A 192 -8.75 0.50 19.83
N PHE A 193 -7.72 1.07 19.23
CA PHE A 193 -6.86 0.27 18.40
C PHE A 193 -6.30 -0.70 19.43
N THR A 194 -6.76 -1.94 19.40
CA THR A 194 -5.90 -3.01 19.89
C THR A 194 -4.55 -2.73 19.24
N GLY A 195 -3.47 -2.60 20.03
CA GLY A 195 -2.13 -2.35 19.50
C GLY A 195 -1.85 -3.29 18.32
N ASN A 196 -0.86 -2.99 17.49
CA ASN A 196 -0.58 -3.83 16.33
C ASN A 196 -0.28 -5.27 16.81
N ILE A 197 -1.30 -6.13 16.84
CA ILE A 197 -1.27 -7.48 17.43
C ILE A 197 -0.39 -8.43 16.61
N PHE A 198 0.06 -7.96 15.47
CA PHE A 198 0.91 -8.70 14.55
C PHE A 198 2.37 -8.34 14.79
N LYS A 199 3.16 -9.36 15.15
CA LYS A 199 4.62 -9.32 15.16
C LYS A 199 5.14 -9.85 13.82
N THR A 200 6.03 -9.10 13.17
CA THR A 200 6.76 -9.60 12.00
C THR A 200 7.61 -10.80 12.41
N LYS A 201 7.37 -11.97 11.82
CA LYS A 201 8.19 -13.18 12.07
C LYS A 201 9.51 -13.14 11.29
N TRP A 202 9.44 -12.78 10.02
CA TRP A 202 10.59 -12.67 9.13
C TRP A 202 10.32 -11.66 8.03
N TYR A 203 11.38 -11.28 7.31
CA TYR A 203 11.31 -10.40 6.15
C TYR A 203 12.22 -10.92 5.05
N PHE A 204 11.70 -10.99 3.82
CA PHE A 204 12.47 -11.40 2.65
C PHE A 204 12.68 -10.23 1.68
N LYS A 205 13.90 -10.14 1.14
CA LYS A 205 14.25 -9.20 0.07
C LYS A 205 15.16 -9.88 -0.93
N SER A 206 14.75 -9.90 -2.21
CA SER A 206 15.61 -10.41 -3.28
C SER A 206 16.91 -9.59 -3.40
N GLN A 207 17.98 -10.18 -3.96
CA GLN A 207 19.29 -9.52 -4.10
C GLN A 207 19.25 -8.27 -4.99
N LYS A 208 18.46 -8.28 -6.07
CA LYS A 208 18.27 -7.17 -7.01
C LYS A 208 16.78 -6.86 -7.16
N PRO A 209 16.15 -6.25 -6.15
CA PRO A 209 14.75 -5.87 -6.22
C PRO A 209 14.61 -4.73 -7.24
N SER A 210 13.63 -4.85 -8.15
CA SER A 210 13.20 -3.73 -8.96
C SER A 210 12.16 -2.93 -8.17
N TYR A 211 12.25 -1.61 -8.28
CA TYR A 211 11.41 -0.68 -7.54
C TYR A 211 10.73 0.35 -8.45
N PHE A 212 11.00 0.30 -9.75
CA PHE A 212 10.56 1.29 -10.73
C PHE A 212 9.15 1.01 -11.27
N TYR A 213 8.58 -0.16 -10.99
CA TYR A 213 7.22 -0.51 -11.43
C TYR A 213 6.19 -0.30 -10.32
N VAL A 214 5.19 0.54 -10.62
CA VAL A 214 4.08 0.89 -9.73
C VAL A 214 2.83 0.16 -10.23
N VAL A 215 2.40 -0.87 -9.49
CA VAL A 215 1.13 -1.64 -9.55
C VAL A 215 0.71 -2.31 -10.89
N PRO A 216 0.00 -3.45 -10.85
CA PRO A 216 -0.23 -4.36 -9.72
C PRO A 216 0.99 -5.28 -9.49
N LYS A 217 1.10 -5.82 -8.26
CA LYS A 217 2.14 -6.80 -7.90
C LYS A 217 1.50 -8.16 -7.71
N SER A 218 2.29 -9.21 -7.90
CA SER A 218 1.92 -10.57 -7.55
C SER A 218 1.52 -10.62 -6.07
N THR A 219 0.26 -10.98 -5.79
CA THR A 219 -0.19 -11.28 -4.43
C THR A 219 0.34 -12.66 -4.06
N PRO A 220 0.94 -12.85 -2.88
CA PRO A 220 1.47 -14.16 -2.50
C PRO A 220 0.35 -15.19 -2.38
N ALA A 221 0.60 -16.41 -2.86
CA ALA A 221 -0.16 -17.60 -2.52
C ALA A 221 0.60 -18.41 -1.48
N LEU A 222 -0.10 -19.26 -0.73
CA LEU A 222 0.47 -20.04 0.36
C LEU A 222 -0.16 -21.43 0.41
N ASP A 223 0.66 -22.43 0.67
CA ASP A 223 0.22 -23.78 1.06
C ASP A 223 0.48 -23.99 2.56
N LEU A 224 0.70 -25.22 3.03
CA LEU A 224 1.01 -25.49 4.44
C LEU A 224 2.46 -25.14 4.82
N ASP A 225 3.38 -25.13 3.86
CA ASP A 225 4.83 -25.07 4.12
C ASP A 225 5.49 -23.83 3.49
N LYS A 226 4.95 -23.31 2.38
CA LYS A 226 5.62 -22.33 1.52
C LYS A 226 4.74 -21.15 1.12
N VAL A 227 5.40 -20.01 0.88
CA VAL A 227 4.83 -18.79 0.29
C VAL A 227 5.36 -18.64 -1.14
N TYR A 228 4.46 -18.42 -2.10
CA TYR A 228 4.76 -18.32 -3.52
C TYR A 228 4.41 -16.95 -4.07
N PHE A 229 5.32 -16.32 -4.82
CA PHE A 229 5.03 -15.04 -5.47
C PHE A 229 5.97 -14.73 -6.64
N GLY A 230 5.43 -14.00 -7.61
CA GLY A 230 6.19 -13.39 -8.70
C GLY A 230 6.91 -12.12 -8.28
N SER A 231 8.00 -11.79 -8.97
CA SER A 231 8.73 -10.54 -8.76
C SER A 231 9.08 -9.83 -10.05
N ASP A 232 9.26 -8.52 -9.94
CA ASP A 232 9.55 -7.61 -11.04
C ASP A 232 10.82 -7.96 -11.82
N ASN A 233 11.77 -8.65 -11.19
CA ASN A 233 13.02 -9.06 -11.83
C ASN A 233 12.88 -10.41 -12.56
N GLY A 234 11.66 -10.92 -12.73
CA GLY A 234 11.39 -12.18 -13.44
C GLY A 234 11.78 -13.42 -12.64
N ASN A 235 11.92 -13.33 -11.33
CA ASN A 235 12.01 -14.51 -10.48
C ASN A 235 10.64 -14.80 -9.87
N PHE A 236 10.23 -16.06 -9.92
CA PHE A 236 9.18 -16.62 -9.11
C PHE A 236 9.83 -17.27 -7.88
N TRP A 237 9.35 -16.92 -6.70
CA TRP A 237 9.93 -17.35 -5.43
C TRP A 237 9.01 -18.33 -4.73
N ALA A 238 9.59 -19.35 -4.11
CA ALA A 238 8.98 -20.13 -3.04
C ALA A 238 9.83 -19.97 -1.79
N LEU A 239 9.24 -19.48 -0.71
CA LEU A 239 9.89 -19.30 0.58
C LEU A 239 9.28 -20.23 1.61
N ASN A 240 10.07 -20.73 2.56
CA ASN A 240 9.54 -21.45 3.72
C ASN A 240 8.73 -20.49 4.62
N GLN A 241 7.53 -20.90 5.03
CA GLN A 241 6.63 -20.06 5.84
C GLN A 241 7.16 -19.81 7.25
N GLU A 242 7.97 -20.72 7.78
CA GLU A 242 8.47 -20.63 9.16
C GLU A 242 9.47 -19.47 9.34
N ASP A 243 10.42 -19.33 8.42
CA ASP A 243 11.59 -18.45 8.57
C ASP A 243 11.83 -17.50 7.37
N GLY A 244 11.08 -17.64 6.27
CA GLY A 244 11.25 -16.84 5.06
C GLY A 244 12.47 -17.21 4.22
N SER A 245 13.15 -18.33 4.51
CA SER A 245 14.27 -18.83 3.73
C SER A 245 13.80 -19.29 2.34
N VAL A 246 14.68 -19.21 1.33
CA VAL A 246 14.33 -19.59 -0.04
C VAL A 246 14.31 -21.11 -0.17
N ALA A 247 13.12 -21.70 -0.35
CA ALA A 247 12.97 -23.12 -0.66
C ALA A 247 13.44 -23.40 -2.09
N TRP A 248 12.95 -22.61 -3.05
CA TRP A 248 13.42 -22.63 -4.43
C TRP A 248 13.05 -21.32 -5.15
N LYS A 249 13.64 -21.11 -6.32
CA LYS A 249 13.29 -20.01 -7.22
C LYS A 249 13.26 -20.48 -8.66
N TYR A 250 12.40 -19.86 -9.46
CA TYR A 250 12.31 -20.10 -10.90
C TYR A 250 12.49 -18.80 -11.67
N LYS A 251 13.37 -18.78 -12.67
CA LYS A 251 13.61 -17.63 -13.53
C LYS A 251 12.81 -17.79 -14.82
N ILE A 252 11.90 -16.86 -15.10
CA ILE A 252 11.12 -16.85 -16.35
C ILE A 252 11.94 -16.39 -17.55
N GLY A 253 11.44 -16.70 -18.74
CA GLY A 253 11.99 -16.31 -20.04
C GLY A 253 13.07 -17.24 -20.59
N LEU A 254 13.17 -17.26 -21.92
CA LEU A 254 14.30 -17.82 -22.68
C LEU A 254 15.28 -16.72 -23.14
N HIS A 255 14.94 -15.44 -22.98
CA HIS A 255 15.70 -14.29 -23.47
C HIS A 255 16.48 -13.56 -22.35
N PRO A 256 17.64 -12.94 -22.66
CA PRO A 256 18.55 -12.36 -21.68
C PRO A 256 18.00 -11.12 -20.95
N LYS A 257 16.96 -10.46 -21.48
CA LYS A 257 16.29 -9.32 -20.84
C LYS A 257 15.02 -9.80 -20.15
N GLY A 258 15.13 -10.06 -18.85
CA GLY A 258 14.03 -10.57 -18.03
C GLY A 258 12.85 -9.60 -17.99
N LYS A 259 11.65 -10.13 -18.28
CA LYS A 259 10.37 -9.46 -18.04
C LYS A 259 9.91 -9.74 -16.60
N SER A 260 8.79 -9.16 -16.18
CA SER A 260 8.32 -9.19 -14.79
C SER A 260 7.20 -10.22 -14.58
N ILE A 261 7.00 -10.66 -13.33
CA ILE A 261 5.87 -11.51 -12.96
C ILE A 261 4.93 -10.69 -12.06
N PHE A 262 3.83 -10.21 -12.65
CA PHE A 262 2.80 -9.46 -11.92
C PHE A 262 1.55 -10.29 -11.61
N SER A 263 1.35 -11.40 -12.32
CA SER A 263 0.31 -12.40 -11.99
C SER A 263 0.45 -12.85 -10.55
N SER A 264 -0.66 -12.93 -9.83
CA SER A 264 -0.73 -13.67 -8.58
C SER A 264 -0.78 -15.17 -8.91
N PRO A 265 0.02 -16.03 -8.25
CA PRO A 265 -0.06 -17.46 -8.48
C PRO A 265 -1.31 -18.09 -7.88
N THR A 266 -1.72 -19.21 -8.44
CA THR A 266 -2.77 -20.08 -7.90
C THR A 266 -2.24 -21.50 -7.74
N LEU A 267 -2.64 -22.18 -6.68
CA LEU A 267 -2.18 -23.52 -6.33
C LEU A 267 -3.31 -24.54 -6.53
N PHE A 268 -2.98 -25.71 -7.06
CA PHE A 268 -3.84 -26.88 -7.02
C PHE A 268 -2.98 -28.14 -6.96
N GLU A 269 -3.27 -29.00 -5.97
CA GLU A 269 -2.46 -30.16 -5.63
C GLU A 269 -0.97 -29.79 -5.51
N GLN A 270 -0.09 -30.45 -6.27
CA GLN A 270 1.35 -30.20 -6.26
C GLN A 270 1.80 -29.26 -7.38
N THR A 271 0.91 -28.37 -7.86
CA THR A 271 1.20 -27.49 -8.98
C THR A 271 0.87 -26.03 -8.66
N VAL A 272 1.82 -25.13 -8.96
CA VAL A 272 1.62 -23.69 -8.92
C VAL A 272 1.53 -23.14 -10.34
N TYR A 273 0.51 -22.34 -10.59
CA TYR A 273 0.22 -21.74 -11.89
C TYR A 273 0.37 -20.23 -11.83
N PHE A 274 0.96 -19.62 -12.85
CA PHE A 274 1.05 -18.16 -12.95
C PHE A 274 1.28 -17.68 -14.39
N GLY A 275 0.82 -16.47 -14.68
CA GLY A 275 1.15 -15.74 -15.90
C GLY A 275 2.41 -14.89 -15.73
N SER A 276 3.03 -14.52 -16.84
CA SER A 276 4.20 -13.66 -16.83
C SER A 276 4.18 -12.68 -18.01
N TYR A 277 4.78 -11.50 -17.82
CA TYR A 277 4.87 -10.51 -18.90
C TYR A 277 5.76 -10.98 -20.05
N ASP A 278 6.51 -12.07 -19.92
CA ASP A 278 7.16 -12.74 -21.04
C ASP A 278 6.24 -13.46 -22.02
N GLY A 279 4.92 -13.36 -21.80
CA GLY A 279 3.92 -13.89 -22.72
C GLY A 279 3.52 -15.32 -22.38
N ASN A 280 4.10 -15.88 -21.32
CA ASN A 280 3.96 -17.28 -20.99
C ASN A 280 3.06 -17.50 -19.77
N VAL A 281 2.37 -18.63 -19.78
CA VAL A 281 1.70 -19.20 -18.61
C VAL A 281 2.49 -20.42 -18.16
N TYR A 282 2.83 -20.47 -16.88
CA TYR A 282 3.67 -21.50 -16.29
C TYR A 282 2.88 -22.40 -15.35
N ALA A 283 3.23 -23.68 -15.36
CA ALA A 283 2.90 -24.61 -14.29
C ALA A 283 4.19 -25.21 -13.73
N LEU A 284 4.45 -25.01 -12.44
CA LEU A 284 5.62 -25.56 -11.76
C LEU A 284 5.18 -26.52 -10.66
N ASP A 285 6.05 -27.47 -10.35
CA ASP A 285 5.93 -28.32 -9.18
C ASP A 285 6.15 -27.53 -7.88
N THR A 286 5.23 -27.64 -6.92
CA THR A 286 5.27 -26.84 -5.68
C THR A 286 6.43 -27.21 -4.76
N GLN A 287 6.93 -28.44 -4.84
CA GLN A 287 8.02 -28.94 -4.00
C GLN A 287 9.38 -28.57 -4.56
N THR A 288 9.57 -28.75 -5.87
CA THR A 288 10.89 -28.62 -6.52
C THR A 288 11.07 -27.34 -7.33
N GLY A 289 9.99 -26.64 -7.69
CA GLY A 289 10.01 -25.52 -8.62
C GLY A 289 10.26 -25.92 -10.07
N LYS A 290 10.31 -27.24 -10.38
CA LYS A 290 10.51 -27.72 -11.75
C LYS A 290 9.29 -27.43 -12.61
N LYS A 291 9.51 -26.94 -13.82
CA LYS A 291 8.44 -26.70 -14.80
C LYS A 291 7.79 -28.02 -15.22
N LYS A 292 6.48 -28.13 -15.03
CA LYS A 292 5.64 -29.22 -15.55
C LYS A 292 5.26 -28.95 -17.00
N TRP A 293 4.73 -27.76 -17.27
CA TRP A 293 4.41 -27.31 -18.63
C TRP A 293 4.49 -25.79 -18.74
N MET A 294 4.45 -25.29 -19.98
CA MET A 294 4.36 -23.86 -20.28
C MET A 294 3.56 -23.65 -21.58
N PHE A 295 2.70 -22.64 -21.57
CA PHE A 295 1.93 -22.18 -22.72
C PHE A 295 2.50 -20.84 -23.22
N MET A 296 2.74 -20.70 -24.54
CA MET A 296 3.58 -19.65 -25.13
C MET A 296 2.93 -18.97 -26.35
N GLU A 297 1.71 -18.46 -26.22
CA GLU A 297 1.01 -17.81 -27.35
C GLU A 297 0.84 -16.29 -27.23
N ALA A 298 1.11 -15.67 -26.08
CA ALA A 298 0.87 -14.25 -25.84
C ALA A 298 2.16 -13.42 -25.85
N ASP A 299 2.03 -12.09 -25.92
CA ASP A 299 3.16 -11.16 -25.77
C ASP A 299 3.39 -10.76 -24.31
N TRP A 300 2.29 -10.66 -23.54
CA TRP A 300 2.28 -10.43 -22.11
C TRP A 300 1.13 -11.19 -21.44
N VAL A 301 1.34 -11.63 -20.20
CA VAL A 301 0.30 -12.21 -19.35
C VAL A 301 0.37 -11.53 -17.98
N GLY A 302 -0.48 -10.52 -17.78
CA GLY A 302 -0.63 -9.84 -16.49
C GLY A 302 -1.76 -10.33 -15.61
N SER A 303 -2.73 -11.00 -16.20
CA SER A 303 -3.83 -11.66 -15.50
C SER A 303 -3.29 -12.74 -14.55
N SER A 304 -4.01 -12.94 -13.44
CA SER A 304 -3.81 -14.11 -12.56
C SER A 304 -4.68 -15.28 -13.03
N PRO A 305 -4.27 -16.56 -12.83
CA PRO A 305 -5.07 -17.70 -13.27
C PRO A 305 -6.27 -17.99 -12.35
N ALA A 306 -7.42 -18.29 -12.93
CA ALA A 306 -8.56 -18.88 -12.23
C ALA A 306 -8.65 -20.38 -12.52
N LEU A 307 -8.66 -21.21 -11.48
CA LEU A 307 -8.72 -22.67 -11.63
C LEU A 307 -10.15 -23.17 -11.55
N ALA A 308 -10.44 -24.20 -12.35
CA ALA A 308 -11.69 -24.95 -12.38
C ALA A 308 -11.38 -26.46 -12.31
N PRO A 309 -10.99 -26.97 -11.12
CA PRO A 309 -10.58 -28.36 -10.96
C PRO A 309 -11.64 -29.38 -11.35
N ASP A 310 -12.90 -29.05 -11.09
CA ASP A 310 -14.09 -29.84 -11.42
C ASP A 310 -14.29 -30.07 -12.93
N ILE A 311 -13.60 -29.30 -13.78
CA ILE A 311 -13.57 -29.51 -15.24
C ILE A 311 -12.12 -29.56 -15.79
N ASN A 312 -11.13 -29.71 -14.92
CA ASN A 312 -9.69 -29.73 -15.23
C ASN A 312 -9.21 -28.54 -16.09
N THR A 313 -9.68 -27.32 -15.82
CA THR A 313 -9.41 -26.16 -16.67
C THR A 313 -8.83 -24.98 -15.89
N LEU A 314 -7.85 -24.30 -16.47
CA LEU A 314 -7.31 -23.02 -16.01
C LEU A 314 -7.73 -21.93 -16.98
N PHE A 315 -8.24 -20.82 -16.46
CA PHE A 315 -8.58 -19.63 -17.24
C PHE A 315 -7.61 -18.50 -16.94
N ILE A 316 -7.18 -17.78 -17.97
CA ILE A 316 -6.29 -16.62 -17.80
C ILE A 316 -6.45 -15.63 -18.95
N GLY A 317 -6.36 -14.33 -18.63
CA GLY A 317 -6.35 -13.26 -19.61
C GLY A 317 -5.00 -13.19 -20.35
N LEU A 318 -5.06 -13.00 -21.67
CA LEU A 318 -3.88 -12.87 -22.54
C LEU A 318 -3.80 -11.45 -23.11
N GLU A 319 -2.59 -10.98 -23.39
CA GLU A 319 -2.34 -9.69 -24.01
C GLU A 319 -1.37 -9.82 -25.20
N PHE A 320 -1.65 -9.05 -26.25
CA PHE A 320 -0.96 -9.16 -27.53
C PHE A 320 -0.59 -7.75 -28.06
N GLY A 321 0.57 -7.64 -28.69
CA GLY A 321 1.09 -6.42 -29.31
C GLY A 321 0.58 -6.20 -30.74
N LEU A 322 -0.47 -6.92 -31.16
CA LEU A 322 -0.99 -6.89 -32.52
C LEU A 322 -2.04 -5.78 -32.69
N ILE A 323 -2.18 -5.27 -33.91
CA ILE A 323 -3.09 -4.16 -34.22
C ILE A 323 -4.57 -4.54 -33.97
N ASN A 324 -4.95 -5.75 -34.38
CA ASN A 324 -6.35 -6.24 -34.37
C ASN A 324 -6.64 -7.29 -33.28
N LYS A 325 -5.64 -7.65 -32.47
CA LYS A 325 -5.74 -8.61 -31.37
C LYS A 325 -4.91 -8.03 -30.24
N LYS A 326 -5.57 -7.51 -29.20
CA LYS A 326 -4.89 -6.84 -28.08
C LYS A 326 -5.07 -7.58 -26.76
N GLY A 327 -6.21 -8.23 -26.58
CA GLY A 327 -6.46 -9.02 -25.38
C GLY A 327 -7.26 -10.28 -25.68
N GLY A 328 -7.62 -10.98 -24.63
CA GLY A 328 -8.45 -12.17 -24.72
C GLY A 328 -8.44 -12.98 -23.43
N ILE A 329 -9.13 -14.10 -23.47
CA ILE A 329 -9.12 -15.14 -22.44
C ILE A 329 -8.79 -16.48 -23.09
N VAL A 330 -7.98 -17.28 -22.42
CA VAL A 330 -7.73 -18.67 -22.81
C VAL A 330 -8.14 -19.63 -21.71
N ALA A 331 -8.65 -20.78 -22.12
CA ALA A 331 -8.88 -21.94 -21.27
C ALA A 331 -7.85 -23.03 -21.59
N LEU A 332 -7.09 -23.45 -20.60
CA LEU A 332 -6.03 -24.45 -20.73
C LEU A 332 -6.38 -25.69 -19.90
N ASP A 333 -5.96 -26.87 -20.35
CA ASP A 333 -5.95 -28.05 -19.49
C ASP A 333 -4.95 -27.87 -18.34
N MET A 334 -5.39 -28.12 -17.10
CA MET A 334 -4.54 -27.89 -15.92
C MET A 334 -3.32 -28.84 -15.87
N LYS A 335 -3.41 -30.01 -16.49
CA LYS A 335 -2.36 -31.03 -16.43
C LYS A 335 -1.37 -30.91 -17.58
N THR A 336 -1.85 -30.61 -18.79
CA THR A 336 -1.01 -30.58 -20.00
C THR A 336 -0.65 -29.16 -20.45
N GLY A 337 -1.44 -28.16 -20.09
CA GLY A 337 -1.33 -26.79 -20.62
C GLY A 337 -1.89 -26.63 -22.02
N GLU A 338 -2.56 -27.65 -22.57
CA GLU A 338 -3.15 -27.60 -23.91
C GLU A 338 -4.37 -26.67 -23.95
N LYS A 339 -4.46 -25.87 -25.01
CA LYS A 339 -5.59 -24.96 -25.23
C LYS A 339 -6.88 -25.73 -25.50
N LYS A 340 -7.88 -25.51 -24.65
CA LYS A 340 -9.25 -26.02 -24.81
C LYS A 340 -10.10 -25.09 -25.67
N TRP A 341 -10.03 -23.79 -25.40
CA TRP A 341 -10.68 -22.74 -26.18
C TRP A 341 -10.06 -21.37 -25.87
N GLU A 342 -10.29 -20.39 -26.74
CA GLU A 342 -9.89 -18.99 -26.53
C GLU A 342 -10.91 -18.01 -27.10
N HIS A 343 -10.89 -16.77 -26.60
CA HIS A 343 -11.61 -15.63 -27.15
C HIS A 343 -10.72 -14.40 -27.19
N ILE A 344 -10.84 -13.60 -28.25
CA ILE A 344 -10.06 -12.39 -28.46
C ILE A 344 -10.91 -11.15 -28.18
N THR A 345 -10.31 -10.17 -27.52
CA THR A 345 -10.91 -8.86 -27.25
C THR A 345 -10.15 -7.77 -28.00
N SER A 346 -10.84 -6.65 -28.23
CA SER A 346 -10.32 -5.53 -29.03
C SER A 346 -9.27 -4.68 -28.31
N LYS A 347 -9.15 -4.81 -26.98
CA LYS A 347 -8.17 -4.12 -26.12
C LYS A 347 -7.58 -5.08 -25.09
N TYR A 348 -6.54 -4.62 -24.38
CA TYR A 348 -5.83 -5.43 -23.38
C TYR A 348 -6.76 -6.00 -22.31
N THR A 349 -6.43 -7.20 -21.83
CA THR A 349 -7.17 -7.92 -20.80
C THR A 349 -6.28 -8.10 -19.58
N HIS A 350 -6.17 -7.03 -18.76
CA HIS A 350 -5.42 -7.08 -17.51
C HIS A 350 -6.20 -7.78 -16.37
N CYS A 351 -7.53 -7.82 -16.49
CA CYS A 351 -8.41 -8.41 -15.50
C CYS A 351 -8.08 -9.90 -15.29
N SER A 352 -8.09 -10.34 -14.03
CA SER A 352 -8.05 -11.77 -13.72
C SER A 352 -9.46 -12.36 -13.83
N PRO A 353 -9.65 -13.52 -14.47
CA PRO A 353 -10.96 -14.15 -14.57
C PRO A 353 -11.49 -14.62 -13.20
N LEU A 354 -12.81 -14.76 -13.12
CA LEU A 354 -13.54 -15.39 -12.02
C LEU A 354 -14.25 -16.63 -12.54
N TYR A 355 -13.94 -17.81 -11.98
CA TYR A 355 -14.69 -19.03 -12.24
C TYR A 355 -15.74 -19.28 -11.16
N ILE A 356 -16.96 -19.67 -11.57
CA ILE A 356 -18.11 -19.91 -10.70
C ILE A 356 -18.57 -21.37 -10.87
N PRO A 357 -18.10 -22.31 -10.02
CA PRO A 357 -18.35 -23.74 -10.16
C PRO A 357 -19.83 -24.13 -10.19
N SER A 358 -20.65 -23.52 -9.30
CA SER A 358 -22.07 -23.84 -9.18
C SER A 358 -22.89 -23.48 -10.43
N LYS A 359 -22.32 -22.70 -11.35
CA LYS A 359 -22.98 -22.26 -12.59
C LYS A 359 -22.23 -22.65 -13.85
N LYS A 360 -20.99 -23.16 -13.71
CA LYS A 360 -20.06 -23.44 -14.82
C LYS A 360 -19.86 -22.23 -15.72
N ILE A 361 -19.72 -21.05 -15.12
CA ILE A 361 -19.49 -19.77 -15.80
C ILE A 361 -18.08 -19.29 -15.47
N VAL A 362 -17.39 -18.74 -16.47
CA VAL A 362 -16.18 -17.94 -16.27
C VAL A 362 -16.42 -16.51 -16.75
N ILE A 363 -16.01 -15.54 -15.93
CA ILE A 363 -16.23 -14.11 -16.16
C ILE A 363 -14.88 -13.41 -16.27
N ILE A 364 -14.75 -12.48 -17.21
CA ILE A 364 -13.53 -11.67 -17.36
C ILE A 364 -13.86 -10.25 -17.84
N GLY A 365 -13.15 -9.26 -17.32
CA GLY A 365 -13.22 -7.86 -17.73
C GLY A 365 -12.13 -7.50 -18.75
N SER A 366 -12.35 -6.45 -19.53
CA SER A 366 -11.39 -5.99 -20.54
C SER A 366 -11.29 -4.46 -20.56
N ASN A 367 -10.18 -3.94 -21.09
CA ASN A 367 -10.01 -2.50 -21.29
C ASN A 367 -10.89 -1.96 -22.44
N ASP A 368 -11.60 -2.82 -23.17
CA ASP A 368 -12.65 -2.41 -24.11
C ASP A 368 -13.95 -1.97 -23.44
N SER A 369 -13.95 -1.88 -22.11
CA SER A 369 -15.07 -1.49 -21.24
C SER A 369 -16.17 -2.54 -21.13
N PHE A 370 -15.91 -3.78 -21.56
CA PHE A 370 -16.83 -4.89 -21.41
C PHE A 370 -16.45 -5.84 -20.26
N VAL A 371 -17.48 -6.40 -19.64
CA VAL A 371 -17.42 -7.67 -18.90
C VAL A 371 -18.01 -8.76 -19.79
N TYR A 372 -17.33 -9.89 -19.89
CA TYR A 372 -17.77 -11.04 -20.66
C TYR A 372 -18.00 -12.24 -19.74
N ALA A 373 -19.08 -12.99 -19.96
CA ALA A 373 -19.31 -14.27 -19.34
C ALA A 373 -19.39 -15.39 -20.37
N TYR A 374 -18.64 -16.45 -20.13
CA TYR A 374 -18.58 -17.62 -20.99
C TYR A 374 -19.01 -18.87 -20.23
N ASN A 375 -19.59 -19.83 -20.94
CA ASN A 375 -19.70 -21.19 -20.45
C ASN A 375 -18.28 -21.76 -20.27
N ALA A 376 -17.94 -22.15 -19.04
CA ALA A 376 -16.57 -22.51 -18.68
C ALA A 376 -16.02 -23.72 -19.46
N LYS A 377 -16.88 -24.67 -19.83
CA LYS A 377 -16.46 -25.88 -20.56
C LYS A 377 -16.33 -25.65 -22.06
N SER A 378 -17.35 -25.04 -22.68
CA SER A 378 -17.43 -24.89 -24.14
C SER A 378 -16.83 -23.59 -24.67
N GLY A 379 -16.62 -22.59 -23.82
CA GLY A 379 -16.25 -21.24 -24.22
C GLY A 379 -17.39 -20.46 -24.88
N LYS A 380 -18.62 -20.98 -24.98
CA LYS A 380 -19.73 -20.21 -25.58
C LYS A 380 -20.01 -18.93 -24.78
N LEU A 381 -20.03 -17.77 -25.45
CA LEU A 381 -20.45 -16.50 -24.83
C LEU A 381 -21.90 -16.62 -24.35
N LEU A 382 -22.11 -16.31 -23.07
CA LEU A 382 -23.43 -16.30 -22.44
C LEU A 382 -24.04 -14.90 -22.45
N TRP A 383 -23.26 -13.91 -22.04
CA TRP A 383 -23.64 -12.49 -22.06
C TRP A 383 -22.39 -11.61 -22.05
N LYS A 384 -22.57 -10.35 -22.44
CA LYS A 384 -21.58 -9.29 -22.22
C LYS A 384 -22.27 -8.02 -21.75
N LEU A 385 -21.61 -7.27 -20.88
CA LEU A 385 -22.08 -6.00 -20.32
C LEU A 385 -21.09 -4.90 -20.68
N GLN A 386 -21.58 -3.78 -21.22
CA GLN A 386 -20.76 -2.59 -21.47
C GLN A 386 -20.84 -1.63 -20.28
N THR A 387 -19.69 -1.12 -19.87
CA THR A 387 -19.55 -0.02 -18.90
C THR A 387 -18.96 1.21 -19.61
N GLU A 388 -18.83 2.33 -18.90
CA GLU A 388 -18.28 3.58 -19.44
C GLU A 388 -16.74 3.65 -19.27
N GLY A 389 -16.12 2.60 -18.74
CA GLY A 389 -14.70 2.58 -18.43
C GLY A 389 -14.09 1.18 -18.41
N GLU A 390 -12.76 1.13 -18.33
CA GLU A 390 -12.00 -0.11 -18.43
C GLU A 390 -12.20 -1.00 -17.19
N ILE A 391 -12.30 -2.32 -17.40
CA ILE A 391 -12.40 -3.30 -16.31
C ILE A 391 -11.04 -3.98 -16.13
N LYS A 392 -10.32 -3.60 -15.08
CA LYS A 392 -8.93 -4.05 -14.86
C LYS A 392 -8.70 -4.89 -13.62
N ALA A 393 -9.66 -4.92 -12.69
CA ALA A 393 -9.58 -5.71 -11.47
C ALA A 393 -10.59 -6.88 -11.51
N SER A 394 -10.35 -7.90 -10.69
CA SER A 394 -11.23 -9.08 -10.64
C SER A 394 -12.57 -8.78 -9.98
N PHE A 395 -13.40 -9.81 -9.87
CA PHE A 395 -14.78 -9.77 -9.43
C PHE A 395 -14.92 -10.43 -8.04
N ALA A 396 -15.85 -9.94 -7.24
CA ALA A 396 -16.36 -10.66 -6.08
C ALA A 396 -17.66 -11.37 -6.44
N PHE A 397 -17.87 -12.59 -5.94
CA PHE A 397 -19.09 -13.36 -6.16
C PHE A 397 -19.83 -13.59 -4.84
N ASP A 398 -21.12 -13.25 -4.82
CA ASP A 398 -22.03 -13.61 -3.74
C ASP A 398 -22.99 -14.69 -4.24
N GLU A 399 -22.73 -15.93 -3.80
CA GLU A 399 -23.52 -17.08 -4.20
C GLU A 399 -24.96 -17.01 -3.68
N LYS A 400 -25.15 -16.53 -2.44
CA LYS A 400 -26.47 -16.46 -1.80
C LYS A 400 -27.38 -15.50 -2.56
N ARG A 401 -26.84 -14.39 -3.05
CA ARG A 401 -27.58 -13.36 -3.80
C ARG A 401 -27.50 -13.54 -5.32
N ASN A 402 -26.67 -14.46 -5.79
CA ASN A 402 -26.46 -14.72 -7.21
C ASN A 402 -25.98 -13.48 -7.98
N VAL A 403 -25.09 -12.69 -7.37
CA VAL A 403 -24.53 -11.45 -7.95
C VAL A 403 -23.02 -11.50 -8.04
N ILE A 404 -22.48 -10.78 -9.01
CA ILE A 404 -21.06 -10.41 -9.02
C ILE A 404 -20.89 -8.91 -8.85
N ILE A 405 -19.79 -8.52 -8.22
CA ILE A 405 -19.47 -7.14 -7.89
C ILE A 405 -18.07 -6.81 -8.39
N PHE A 406 -17.94 -5.69 -9.09
CA PHE A 406 -16.67 -5.27 -9.67
C PHE A 406 -16.58 -3.75 -9.80
N GLY A 407 -15.35 -3.25 -9.89
CA GLY A 407 -15.06 -1.84 -10.13
C GLY A 407 -14.69 -1.58 -11.59
N SER A 408 -15.05 -0.39 -12.07
CA SER A 408 -14.66 0.13 -13.39
C SER A 408 -13.85 1.42 -13.26
N PHE A 409 -13.07 1.73 -14.30
CA PHE A 409 -12.34 2.99 -14.41
C PHE A 409 -13.23 4.21 -14.67
N ASP A 410 -14.53 4.01 -14.94
CA ASP A 410 -15.54 5.09 -14.95
C ASP A 410 -15.89 5.62 -13.54
N GLY A 411 -15.29 5.04 -12.50
CA GLY A 411 -15.56 5.41 -11.12
C GLY A 411 -16.84 4.82 -10.57
N ARG A 412 -17.32 3.68 -11.08
CA ARG A 412 -18.47 2.97 -10.50
C ARG A 412 -18.08 1.58 -9.99
N ILE A 413 -18.67 1.21 -8.85
CA ILE A 413 -18.90 -0.20 -8.51
C ILE A 413 -20.19 -0.63 -9.19
N TYR A 414 -20.14 -1.79 -9.84
CA TYR A 414 -21.28 -2.46 -10.44
C TYR A 414 -21.64 -3.69 -9.62
N ILE A 415 -22.93 -3.88 -9.34
CA ILE A 415 -23.51 -5.10 -8.80
C ILE A 415 -24.45 -5.63 -9.88
N ILE A 416 -24.15 -6.82 -10.40
CA ILE A 416 -24.87 -7.37 -11.55
C ILE A 416 -25.31 -8.81 -11.29
N ASN A 417 -26.39 -9.24 -11.93
CA ASN A 417 -26.83 -10.62 -11.89
C ASN A 417 -25.85 -11.50 -12.67
N VAL A 418 -25.34 -12.55 -12.03
CA VAL A 418 -24.31 -13.42 -12.63
C VAL A 418 -24.80 -14.20 -13.87
N LYS A 419 -26.10 -14.50 -13.96
CA LYS A 419 -26.67 -15.34 -15.02
C LYS A 419 -27.06 -14.51 -16.23
N THR A 420 -27.60 -13.31 -16.02
CA THR A 420 -28.13 -12.45 -17.10
C THR A 420 -27.16 -11.35 -17.51
N GLY A 421 -26.23 -10.96 -16.63
CA GLY A 421 -25.35 -9.80 -16.83
C GLY A 421 -26.05 -8.46 -16.57
N GLU A 422 -27.30 -8.47 -16.13
CA GLU A 422 -28.09 -7.25 -15.89
C GLU A 422 -27.59 -6.50 -14.66
N ILE A 423 -27.52 -5.19 -14.79
CA ILE A 423 -27.16 -4.30 -13.69
C ILE A 423 -28.31 -4.27 -12.68
N ILE A 424 -27.99 -4.64 -11.44
CA ILE A 424 -28.90 -4.53 -10.29
C ILE A 424 -28.70 -3.18 -9.62
N HIS A 425 -27.44 -2.77 -9.44
CA HIS A 425 -27.10 -1.52 -8.78
C HIS A 425 -25.74 -1.00 -9.22
N THR A 426 -25.55 0.31 -9.12
CA THR A 426 -24.25 0.95 -9.26
C THR A 426 -24.01 1.96 -8.14
N HIS A 427 -22.76 2.09 -7.72
CA HIS A 427 -22.34 3.08 -6.74
C HIS A 427 -21.19 3.93 -7.30
N GLN A 428 -21.36 5.25 -7.31
CA GLN A 428 -20.40 6.19 -7.89
C GLN A 428 -19.34 6.63 -6.87
N THR A 429 -18.08 6.58 -7.27
CA THR A 429 -16.90 7.18 -6.63
C THR A 429 -16.40 8.37 -7.45
N GLU A 430 -15.46 9.15 -6.90
CA GLU A 430 -14.90 10.29 -7.62
C GLU A 430 -13.88 9.90 -8.71
N PHE A 431 -13.22 8.76 -8.55
CA PHE A 431 -12.21 8.25 -9.47
C PHE A 431 -12.39 6.76 -9.72
N GLY A 432 -11.71 6.25 -10.75
CA GLY A 432 -11.72 4.85 -11.14
C GLY A 432 -11.37 3.89 -10.01
N ILE A 433 -11.86 2.66 -10.15
CA ILE A 433 -11.69 1.60 -9.17
C ILE A 433 -10.71 0.58 -9.74
N TYR A 434 -9.62 0.36 -9.01
CA TYR A 434 -8.57 -0.58 -9.40
C TYR A 434 -8.26 -1.60 -8.29
N SER A 435 -9.32 -2.11 -7.66
CA SER A 435 -9.25 -3.16 -6.65
C SER A 435 -10.38 -4.16 -6.85
N THR A 436 -10.11 -5.43 -6.58
CA THR A 436 -11.15 -6.45 -6.45
C THR A 436 -11.97 -6.15 -5.19
N PRO A 437 -13.31 -6.00 -5.27
CA PRO A 437 -14.15 -5.85 -4.09
C PRO A 437 -14.08 -7.08 -3.18
N GLU A 438 -14.38 -6.90 -1.90
CA GLU A 438 -14.53 -7.97 -0.90
C GLU A 438 -15.93 -7.91 -0.30
N ILE A 439 -16.59 -9.06 -0.19
CA ILE A 439 -17.96 -9.15 0.35
C ILE A 439 -17.88 -9.76 1.74
N TYR A 440 -18.28 -9.01 2.75
CA TYR A 440 -18.40 -9.51 4.10
C TYR A 440 -19.83 -9.30 4.62
N LYS A 441 -20.56 -10.41 4.74
CA LYS A 441 -21.99 -10.44 5.09
C LYS A 441 -22.85 -9.63 4.10
N ASP A 442 -23.21 -8.42 4.49
CA ASP A 442 -24.10 -7.53 3.75
C ASP A 442 -23.36 -6.25 3.34
N THR A 443 -22.03 -6.21 3.51
CA THR A 443 -21.19 -5.05 3.21
C THR A 443 -20.17 -5.41 2.15
N VAL A 444 -20.05 -4.53 1.16
CA VAL A 444 -19.02 -4.58 0.13
C VAL A 444 -17.92 -3.60 0.50
N TYR A 445 -16.69 -4.10 0.62
CA TYR A 445 -15.49 -3.31 0.81
C TYR A 445 -14.74 -3.20 -0.51
N PHE A 446 -14.34 -2.00 -0.89
CA PHE A 446 -13.52 -1.75 -2.07
C PHE A 446 -12.68 -0.50 -1.84
N THR A 447 -11.68 -0.29 -2.68
CA THR A 447 -10.83 0.90 -2.63
C THR A 447 -10.87 1.61 -3.98
N SER A 448 -10.97 2.93 -3.94
CA SER A 448 -11.00 3.74 -5.15
C SER A 448 -9.73 4.60 -5.24
N LEU A 449 -9.47 5.15 -6.43
CA LEU A 449 -8.32 6.04 -6.65
C LEU A 449 -8.52 7.46 -6.07
N ASP A 450 -9.62 7.72 -5.36
CA ASP A 450 -9.93 9.01 -4.73
C ASP A 450 -9.02 9.37 -3.55
N LYS A 451 -8.31 8.38 -2.96
CA LYS A 451 -7.47 8.54 -1.76
C LYS A 451 -8.24 9.13 -0.56
N ARG A 452 -9.55 8.88 -0.47
CA ARG A 452 -10.43 9.41 0.59
C ARG A 452 -10.68 8.42 1.70
#